data_AF-A0AAV6B3P7-F1
#
_entry.id   AF-A0AAV6B3P7-F1
#
_cell.length_a   1.000
_cell.length_b   1.000
_cell.length_c   1.000
_cell.angle_alpha   90.00
_cell.angle_beta   90.00
_cell.angle_gamma   90.00
#
_symmetry.space_group_name_H-M   'P 1'
#
loop_
_entity.id
_entity.type
_entity.pdbx_description
1 polymer ?
#
loop_
_entity_poly.entity_id
_entity_poly.type
_entity_poly.pdbx_seq_one_letter_code
_entity_poly.pdbx_strand_id
1 'polypeptide(L)'
;MAAGDGAAAVTSAKSLLAASLVAVLQTLERQLDEYRRRINAAFAEHPDHDIFGSLPGAGEKLAPRLLSGLGAVREVYPDADALSCQAGASPVAYQSGRVNQARIRWACDVALRHTVHLWADQSRKQSAWAAAYYRRKREQGHGHASALRCLGKRWLKILWRLWQDRQTYDEARHQQNQRKHGSWVSGLLGSQNHPGLRVNNFYEKALSNTENISARRSPTGTGVVVGVCRPGALRTAPPYLSHQASLLLPRNETFCWRVRASSGPARQCPARPQDRFRALVPAR
;
A
#
# COMPACT_ATOMS: atom_id res chain seq x y z
N MET A 1 -45.66 39.31 10.37
CA MET A 1 -44.42 39.00 11.12
C MET A 1 -44.52 37.56 11.63
N ALA A 2 -43.79 36.61 11.03
CA ALA A 2 -43.43 35.28 11.60
C ALA A 2 -42.69 34.41 10.54
N ALA A 3 -41.57 34.89 10.00
CA ALA A 3 -40.79 34.13 9.00
C ALA A 3 -39.34 33.81 9.46
N GLY A 4 -39.03 33.97 10.76
CA GLY A 4 -37.65 33.89 11.28
C GLY A 4 -37.30 32.67 12.13
N ASP A 5 -38.28 32.00 12.76
CA ASP A 5 -37.99 31.03 13.83
C ASP A 5 -37.56 29.64 13.31
N GLY A 6 -38.07 29.22 12.16
CA GLY A 6 -37.70 27.93 11.56
C GLY A 6 -36.24 27.86 11.11
N ALA A 7 -35.68 28.98 10.64
CA ALA A 7 -34.29 29.05 10.20
C ALA A 7 -33.31 28.97 11.40
N ALA A 8 -33.65 29.59 12.52
CA ALA A 8 -32.86 29.53 13.75
C ALA A 8 -32.85 28.12 14.36
N ALA A 9 -34.00 27.45 14.43
CA ALA A 9 -34.12 26.09 14.94
C ALA A 9 -33.33 25.07 14.09
N VAL A 10 -33.44 25.17 12.76
CA VAL A 10 -32.66 24.32 11.83
C VAL A 10 -31.15 24.58 11.97
N THR A 11 -30.75 25.84 12.13
CA THR A 11 -29.33 26.19 12.32
C THR A 11 -28.78 25.64 13.63
N SER A 12 -29.55 25.73 14.72
CA SER A 12 -29.18 25.14 16.01
C SER A 12 -29.04 23.62 15.93
N ALA A 13 -30.01 22.93 15.34
CA ALA A 13 -29.96 21.47 15.16
C ALA A 13 -28.75 21.02 14.32
N LYS A 14 -28.45 21.71 13.22
CA LYS A 14 -27.28 21.43 12.38
C LYS A 14 -25.97 21.72 13.11
N SER A 15 -25.92 22.76 13.92
CA SER A 15 -24.74 23.11 14.72
C SER A 15 -24.46 22.04 15.77
N LEU A 16 -25.51 21.53 16.43
CA LEU A 16 -25.40 20.42 17.36
C LEU A 16 -24.92 19.13 16.68
N LEU A 17 -25.45 18.82 15.49
CA LEU A 17 -24.99 17.67 14.70
C LEU A 17 -23.52 17.81 14.28
N ALA A 18 -23.10 19.00 13.85
CA ALA A 18 -21.70 19.25 13.52
C ALA A 18 -20.78 19.04 14.73
N ALA A 19 -21.17 19.58 15.90
CA ALA A 19 -20.42 19.40 17.15
C ALA A 19 -20.33 17.93 17.59
N SER A 20 -21.42 17.15 17.45
CA SER A 20 -21.42 15.73 17.80
C SER A 20 -20.54 14.91 16.86
N LEU A 21 -20.56 15.19 15.55
CA LEU A 21 -19.67 14.55 14.57
C LEU A 21 -18.20 14.88 14.84
N VAL A 22 -17.89 16.13 15.22
CA VAL A 22 -16.52 16.52 15.62
C VAL A 22 -16.05 15.73 16.84
N ALA A 23 -16.91 15.53 17.84
CA ALA A 23 -16.56 14.73 19.02
C ALA A 23 -16.27 13.25 18.67
N VAL A 24 -17.01 12.68 17.71
CA VAL A 24 -16.74 11.33 17.18
C VAL A 24 -15.39 11.29 16.45
N LEU A 25 -15.12 12.26 15.57
CA LEU A 25 -13.85 12.32 14.83
C LEU A 25 -12.64 12.43 15.77
N GLN A 26 -12.71 13.29 16.79
CA GLN A 26 -11.65 13.42 17.79
C GLN A 26 -11.42 12.12 18.58
N THR A 27 -12.46 11.34 18.80
CA THR A 27 -12.33 10.04 19.47
C THR A 27 -11.67 9.01 18.57
N LEU A 28 -12.06 8.95 17.30
CA LEU A 28 -11.42 8.07 16.31
C LEU A 28 -9.94 8.44 16.09
N GLU A 29 -9.59 9.73 16.07
CA GLU A 29 -8.21 10.19 15.94
C GLU A 29 -7.34 9.69 17.11
N ARG A 30 -7.81 9.84 18.35
CA ARG A 30 -7.11 9.30 19.53
C ARG A 30 -6.91 7.78 19.46
N GLN A 31 -7.93 7.05 19.02
CA GLN A 31 -7.83 5.59 18.84
C GLN A 31 -6.84 5.23 17.73
N LEU A 32 -6.84 5.94 16.61
CA LEU A 32 -5.89 5.73 15.52
C LEU A 32 -4.45 5.97 15.97
N ASP A 33 -4.20 7.00 16.78
CA ASP A 33 -2.88 7.26 17.33
C ASP A 33 -2.42 6.17 18.29
N GLU A 34 -3.34 5.61 19.09
CA GLU A 34 -3.05 4.43 19.90
C GLU A 34 -2.66 3.23 19.05
N TYR A 35 -3.41 2.92 17.99
CA TYR A 35 -3.07 1.84 17.08
C TYR A 35 -1.73 2.07 16.38
N ARG A 36 -1.42 3.30 15.94
CA ARG A 36 -0.12 3.64 15.35
C ARG A 36 1.03 3.35 16.30
N ARG A 37 0.91 3.77 17.57
CA ARG A 37 1.92 3.50 18.59
C ARG A 37 2.14 2.00 18.81
N ARG A 38 1.06 1.23 18.94
CA ARG A 38 1.15 -0.23 19.12
C ARG A 38 1.73 -0.94 17.92
N ILE A 39 1.36 -0.53 16.71
CA ILE A 39 1.92 -1.10 15.47
C ILE A 39 3.41 -0.80 15.39
N ASN A 40 3.85 0.42 15.70
CA ASN A 40 5.26 0.78 15.66
C ASN A 40 6.06 -0.01 16.71
N ALA A 41 5.53 -0.20 17.91
CA ALA A 41 6.17 -1.02 18.95
C ALA A 41 6.29 -2.49 18.51
N ALA A 42 5.18 -3.10 18.07
CA ALA A 42 5.18 -4.48 17.59
C ALA A 42 6.08 -4.68 16.36
N PHE A 43 6.19 -3.66 15.50
CA PHE A 43 7.10 -3.69 14.37
C PHE A 43 8.56 -3.66 14.83
N ALA A 44 8.93 -2.80 15.78
CA ALA A 44 10.29 -2.72 16.30
C ALA A 44 10.75 -4.01 17.01
N GLU A 45 9.83 -4.75 17.64
CA GLU A 45 10.11 -6.03 18.28
C GLU A 45 10.33 -7.17 17.27
N HIS A 46 9.90 -7.01 16.02
CA HIS A 46 9.93 -8.09 15.04
C HIS A 46 11.36 -8.33 14.50
N PRO A 47 11.84 -9.58 14.35
CA PRO A 47 13.21 -9.87 13.89
C PRO A 47 13.53 -9.31 12.49
N ASP A 48 12.53 -9.25 11.60
CA ASP A 48 12.70 -8.74 10.24
C ASP A 48 12.47 -7.22 10.09
N HIS A 49 12.31 -6.47 11.19
CA HIS A 49 11.97 -5.04 11.13
C HIS A 49 12.97 -4.22 10.30
N ASP A 50 14.27 -4.48 10.45
CA ASP A 50 15.34 -3.80 9.71
C ASP A 50 15.25 -4.02 8.19
N ILE A 51 14.86 -5.24 7.78
CA ILE A 51 14.75 -5.59 6.36
C ILE A 51 13.66 -4.73 5.71
N PHE A 52 12.49 -4.65 6.33
CA PHE A 52 11.37 -3.87 5.80
C PHE A 52 11.53 -2.36 6.03
N GLY A 53 12.22 -1.97 7.11
CA GLY A 53 12.53 -0.58 7.45
C GLY A 53 13.56 0.05 6.52
N SER A 54 14.53 -0.73 6.03
CA SER A 54 15.55 -0.27 5.07
C SER A 54 15.02 0.01 3.65
N LEU A 55 13.78 -0.39 3.34
CA LEU A 55 13.21 -0.20 2.01
C LEU A 55 12.87 1.27 1.74
N PRO A 56 13.31 1.84 0.60
CA PRO A 56 13.04 3.24 0.29
C PRO A 56 11.54 3.44 0.08
N GLY A 57 10.98 4.46 0.74
CA GLY A 57 9.57 4.80 0.66
C GLY A 57 8.61 3.88 1.41
N ALA A 58 9.07 2.83 2.10
CA ALA A 58 8.19 1.99 2.91
C ALA A 58 7.77 2.70 4.20
N GLY A 59 8.75 3.06 5.03
CA GLY A 59 8.52 3.85 6.22
C GLY A 59 7.60 3.23 7.28
N GLU A 60 7.27 3.97 8.35
CA GLU A 60 6.51 3.47 9.52
C GLU A 60 5.14 2.90 9.18
N LYS A 61 4.53 3.29 8.06
CA LYS A 61 3.18 2.84 7.72
C LYS A 61 3.18 1.67 6.75
N LEU A 62 4.03 1.71 5.70
CA LEU A 62 4.02 0.65 4.69
C LEU A 62 4.96 -0.49 5.07
N ALA A 63 6.05 -0.25 5.81
CA ALA A 63 6.94 -1.33 6.25
C ALA A 63 6.22 -2.38 7.13
N PRO A 64 5.52 -2.03 8.24
CA PRO A 64 4.78 -3.02 9.02
C PRO A 64 3.64 -3.65 8.22
N ARG A 65 3.01 -2.89 7.32
CA ARG A 65 1.92 -3.42 6.48
C ARG A 65 2.44 -4.44 5.46
N LEU A 66 3.61 -4.21 4.87
CA LEU A 66 4.29 -5.18 4.01
C LEU A 66 4.63 -6.43 4.81
N LEU A 67 5.28 -6.26 5.96
CA LEU A 67 5.64 -7.38 6.84
C LEU A 67 4.41 -8.22 7.22
N SER A 68 3.32 -7.57 7.66
CA SER A 68 2.06 -8.27 8.00
C SER A 68 1.44 -9.01 6.82
N GLY A 69 1.60 -8.51 5.59
CA GLY A 69 1.03 -9.10 4.38
C GLY A 69 1.82 -10.29 3.86
N LEU A 70 3.11 -10.37 4.17
CA LEU A 70 3.96 -11.52 3.85
C LEU A 70 3.89 -12.59 4.95
N GLY A 71 3.66 -12.19 6.20
CA GLY A 71 3.66 -13.09 7.35
C GLY A 71 5.07 -13.52 7.76
N ALA A 72 5.17 -14.39 8.77
CA ALA A 72 6.46 -14.83 9.32
C ALA A 72 7.07 -16.06 8.59
N VAL A 73 6.24 -16.86 7.90
CA VAL A 73 6.64 -18.14 7.31
C VAL A 73 7.12 -17.94 5.88
N ARG A 74 8.44 -17.95 5.69
CA ARG A 74 9.11 -17.68 4.40
C ARG A 74 8.94 -18.80 3.39
N GLU A 75 8.78 -20.01 3.89
CA GLU A 75 8.68 -21.26 3.14
C GLU A 75 7.41 -21.31 2.29
N VAL A 76 6.40 -20.49 2.63
CA VAL A 76 5.19 -20.31 1.83
C VAL A 76 5.51 -19.73 0.44
N TYR A 77 6.64 -19.03 0.30
CA TYR A 77 7.06 -18.37 -0.93
C TYR A 77 8.35 -18.98 -1.49
N PRO A 78 8.26 -20.10 -2.24
CA PRO A 78 9.43 -20.79 -2.78
C PRO A 78 10.20 -19.96 -3.81
N ASP A 79 9.53 -19.02 -4.48
CA ASP A 79 10.17 -18.11 -5.42
C ASP A 79 9.54 -16.70 -5.36
N ALA A 80 10.26 -15.73 -5.95
CA ALA A 80 9.83 -14.34 -6.00
C ALA A 80 8.58 -14.12 -6.89
N ASP A 81 8.30 -15.03 -7.82
CA ASP A 81 7.14 -14.93 -8.69
C ASP A 81 5.86 -15.37 -7.96
N ALA A 82 5.94 -16.33 -7.03
CA ALA A 82 4.88 -16.73 -6.11
C ALA A 82 4.48 -15.55 -5.22
N LEU A 83 5.46 -14.85 -4.64
CA LEU A 83 5.19 -13.60 -3.91
C LEU A 83 4.55 -12.54 -4.81
N SER A 84 5.05 -12.36 -6.03
CA SER A 84 4.49 -11.42 -7.00
C SER A 84 3.06 -11.77 -7.42
N CYS A 85 2.71 -13.06 -7.47
CA CYS A 85 1.36 -13.55 -7.73
C CYS A 85 0.44 -13.28 -6.54
N GLN A 86 0.90 -13.57 -5.30
CA GLN A 86 0.12 -13.30 -4.09
C GLN A 86 -0.17 -11.80 -3.92
N ALA A 87 0.81 -10.94 -4.21
CA ALA A 87 0.65 -9.49 -4.21
C ALA A 87 -0.13 -8.96 -5.43
N GLY A 88 -0.54 -9.81 -6.37
CA GLY A 88 -1.27 -9.41 -7.58
C GLY A 88 -0.48 -8.51 -8.55
N ALA A 89 0.85 -8.47 -8.42
CA ALA A 89 1.74 -7.70 -9.30
C ALA A 89 2.03 -8.46 -10.60
N SER A 90 2.05 -9.79 -10.57
CA SER A 90 2.21 -10.61 -11.76
C SER A 90 0.88 -10.75 -12.53
N PRO A 91 0.84 -10.44 -13.84
CA PRO A 91 -0.36 -10.60 -14.64
C PRO A 91 -0.71 -12.07 -14.87
N VAL A 92 -1.95 -12.31 -15.28
CA VAL A 92 -2.44 -13.61 -15.76
C VAL A 92 -2.59 -13.53 -17.27
N ALA A 93 -2.05 -14.51 -17.99
CA ALA A 93 -2.28 -14.63 -19.42
C ALA A 93 -3.73 -15.02 -19.67
N TYR A 94 -4.44 -14.22 -20.46
CA TYR A 94 -5.77 -14.53 -20.97
C TYR A 94 -5.65 -14.85 -22.44
N GLN A 95 -5.89 -16.12 -22.76
CA GLN A 95 -5.81 -16.64 -24.11
C GLN A 95 -7.16 -17.24 -24.51
N SER A 96 -7.69 -16.78 -25.64
CA SER A 96 -8.95 -17.26 -26.21
C SER A 96 -8.85 -17.17 -27.72
N GLY A 97 -8.53 -18.27 -28.40
CA GLY A 97 -8.50 -18.41 -29.88
C GLY A 97 -7.77 -17.29 -30.64
N ARG A 98 -8.42 -16.14 -30.79
CA ARG A 98 -7.92 -14.92 -31.46
C ARG A 98 -7.29 -13.88 -30.52
N VAL A 99 -7.42 -14.03 -29.21
CA VAL A 99 -6.99 -13.05 -28.21
C VAL A 99 -5.90 -13.65 -27.34
N ASN A 100 -4.77 -12.96 -27.24
CA ASN A 100 -3.70 -13.25 -26.29
C ASN A 100 -3.32 -11.94 -25.59
N GLN A 101 -3.79 -11.76 -24.35
CA GLN A 101 -3.61 -10.51 -23.60
C GLN A 101 -3.25 -10.79 -22.13
N ALA A 102 -2.44 -9.91 -21.53
CA ALA A 102 -2.14 -9.97 -20.11
C ALA A 102 -3.20 -9.22 -19.31
N ARG A 103 -3.89 -9.90 -18.39
CA ARG A 103 -4.90 -9.33 -17.48
C ARG A 103 -4.37 -9.20 -16.06
N ILE A 104 -4.98 -8.32 -15.28
CA ILE A 104 -4.69 -8.22 -13.84
C ILE A 104 -5.15 -9.50 -13.13
N ARG A 105 -4.35 -9.95 -12.15
CA ARG A 105 -4.72 -11.04 -11.25
C ARG A 105 -5.72 -10.53 -10.22
N TRP A 106 -6.92 -11.11 -10.20
CA TRP A 106 -7.95 -10.82 -9.18
C TRP A 106 -7.81 -11.75 -7.97
N ALA A 107 -7.45 -13.02 -8.18
CA ALA A 107 -7.12 -13.98 -7.14
C ALA A 107 -5.75 -13.65 -6.52
N CYS A 108 -5.74 -12.67 -5.62
CA CYS A 108 -4.56 -12.18 -4.90
C CYS A 108 -4.98 -11.67 -3.50
N ASP A 109 -4.01 -11.34 -2.66
CA ASP A 109 -4.24 -10.54 -1.48
C ASP A 109 -4.40 -9.07 -1.89
N VAL A 110 -5.63 -8.56 -1.73
CA VAL A 110 -5.99 -7.20 -2.13
C VAL A 110 -5.29 -6.16 -1.26
N ALA A 111 -5.09 -6.44 0.03
CA ALA A 111 -4.42 -5.54 0.96
C ALA A 111 -2.93 -5.45 0.63
N LEU A 112 -2.27 -6.58 0.36
CA LEU A 112 -0.88 -6.61 -0.07
C LEU A 112 -0.71 -5.90 -1.42
N ARG A 113 -1.59 -6.16 -2.38
CA ARG A 113 -1.56 -5.49 -3.70
C ARG A 113 -1.62 -3.98 -3.58
N HIS A 114 -2.53 -3.46 -2.75
CA HIS A 114 -2.65 -2.03 -2.51
C HIS A 114 -1.39 -1.46 -1.83
N THR A 115 -0.86 -2.18 -0.85
CA THR A 115 0.36 -1.78 -0.12
C THR A 115 1.56 -1.68 -1.06
N VAL A 116 1.78 -2.68 -1.91
CA VAL A 116 2.86 -2.68 -2.91
C VAL A 116 2.68 -1.54 -3.91
N HIS A 117 1.45 -1.22 -4.29
CA HIS A 117 1.16 -0.11 -5.18
C HIS A 117 1.57 1.24 -4.59
N LEU A 118 1.15 1.50 -3.34
CA LEU A 118 1.53 2.70 -2.60
C LEU A 118 3.03 2.78 -2.37
N TRP A 119 3.64 1.66 -1.98
CA TRP A 119 5.08 1.58 -1.77
C TRP A 119 5.84 1.86 -3.06
N ALA A 120 5.43 1.31 -4.20
CA ALA A 120 6.03 1.61 -5.49
C ALA A 120 5.97 3.12 -5.81
N ASP A 121 4.85 3.80 -5.53
CA ASP A 121 4.75 5.26 -5.74
C ASP A 121 5.65 6.08 -4.79
N GLN A 122 5.81 5.65 -3.53
CA GLN A 122 6.71 6.33 -2.60
C GLN A 122 8.18 6.05 -2.92
N SER A 123 8.51 4.82 -3.29
CA SER A 123 9.89 4.40 -3.59
C SER A 123 10.52 5.23 -4.71
N ARG A 124 9.76 5.58 -5.77
CA ARG A 124 10.25 6.41 -6.87
C ARG A 124 10.58 7.86 -6.48
N LYS A 125 10.14 8.32 -5.31
CA LYS A 125 10.46 9.66 -4.78
C LYS A 125 11.77 9.65 -3.98
N GLN A 126 12.24 8.47 -3.57
CA GLN A 126 13.42 8.30 -2.72
C GLN A 126 14.56 7.59 -3.44
N SER A 127 14.25 6.74 -4.42
CA SER A 127 15.24 5.96 -5.17
C SER A 127 15.29 6.36 -6.65
N ALA A 128 16.50 6.70 -7.11
CA ALA A 128 16.76 7.18 -8.47
C ALA A 128 16.45 6.11 -9.54
N TRP A 129 16.82 4.85 -9.31
CA TRP A 129 16.52 3.80 -10.30
C TRP A 129 15.03 3.50 -10.38
N ALA A 130 14.32 3.56 -9.26
CA ALA A 130 12.87 3.37 -9.23
C ALA A 130 12.17 4.48 -10.02
N ALA A 131 12.64 5.72 -9.87
CA ALA A 131 12.17 6.87 -10.66
C ALA A 131 12.43 6.70 -12.16
N ALA A 132 13.66 6.31 -12.54
CA ALA A 132 14.04 6.09 -13.93
C ALA A 132 13.25 4.95 -14.59
N TYR A 133 13.08 3.82 -13.87
CA TYR A 133 12.28 2.69 -14.33
C TYR A 133 10.81 3.08 -14.57
N TYR A 134 10.22 3.80 -13.61
CA TYR A 134 8.85 4.28 -13.73
C TYR A 134 8.69 5.22 -14.94
N ARG A 135 9.61 6.17 -15.11
CA ARG A 135 9.58 7.12 -16.23
C ARG A 135 9.66 6.41 -17.58
N ARG A 136 10.59 5.47 -17.74
CA ARG A 136 10.69 4.65 -18.96
C ARG A 136 9.40 3.89 -19.23
N LYS A 137 8.77 3.33 -18.20
CA LYS A 137 7.48 2.63 -18.37
C LYS A 137 6.37 3.56 -18.84
N ARG A 138 6.34 4.81 -18.36
CA ARG A 138 5.41 5.84 -18.86
C ARG A 138 5.67 6.20 -20.31
N GLU A 139 6.94 6.35 -20.71
CA GLU A 139 7.36 6.62 -22.10
C GLU A 139 6.99 5.47 -23.05
N GLN A 140 6.99 4.22 -22.57
CA GLN A 140 6.52 3.04 -23.30
C GLN A 140 4.99 2.99 -23.47
N GLY A 141 4.25 4.02 -23.04
CA GLY A 141 2.80 4.09 -23.16
C GLY A 141 2.02 3.42 -22.01
N HIS A 142 2.69 2.89 -20.98
CA HIS A 142 1.96 2.32 -19.84
C HIS A 142 1.27 3.41 -19.02
N GLY A 143 0.00 3.19 -18.67
CA GLY A 143 -0.74 4.01 -17.69
C GLY A 143 -0.03 4.09 -16.33
N HIS A 144 -0.32 5.12 -15.53
CA HIS A 144 0.30 5.32 -14.20
C HIS A 144 0.24 4.06 -13.33
N ALA A 145 -0.95 3.50 -13.16
CA ALA A 145 -1.15 2.33 -12.30
C ALA A 145 -0.44 1.07 -12.84
N SER A 146 -0.32 0.94 -14.17
CA SER A 146 0.38 -0.16 -14.82
C SER A 146 1.89 -0.04 -14.63
N ALA A 147 2.45 1.15 -14.81
CA ALA A 147 3.86 1.44 -14.56
C ALA A 147 4.25 1.17 -13.10
N LEU A 148 3.43 1.61 -12.14
CA LEU A 148 3.63 1.31 -10.72
C LEU A 148 3.55 -0.18 -10.41
N ARG A 149 2.67 -0.94 -11.07
CA ARG A 149 2.61 -2.40 -10.89
C ARG A 149 3.86 -3.09 -11.42
N CYS A 150 4.39 -2.65 -12.57
CA CYS A 150 5.67 -3.14 -13.09
C CYS A 150 6.82 -2.86 -12.12
N LEU A 151 6.87 -1.64 -11.56
CA LEU A 151 7.85 -1.26 -10.55
C LEU A 151 7.69 -2.11 -9.27
N GLY A 152 6.45 -2.26 -8.78
CA GLY A 152 6.12 -3.10 -7.64
C GLY A 152 6.53 -4.56 -7.83
N LYS A 153 6.31 -5.15 -9.02
CA LYS A 153 6.80 -6.51 -9.32
C LYS A 153 8.32 -6.62 -9.19
N ARG A 154 9.07 -5.62 -9.66
CA ARG A 154 10.54 -5.61 -9.52
C ARG A 154 10.96 -5.47 -8.05
N TRP A 155 10.29 -4.60 -7.31
CA TRP A 155 10.49 -4.45 -5.87
C TRP A 155 10.22 -5.73 -5.09
N LEU A 156 9.15 -6.47 -5.41
CA LEU A 156 8.86 -7.75 -4.77
C LEU A 156 9.94 -8.79 -5.02
N LYS A 157 10.59 -8.78 -6.20
CA LYS A 157 11.75 -9.64 -6.45
C LYS A 157 12.95 -9.31 -5.56
N ILE A 158 13.22 -8.02 -5.39
CA ILE A 158 14.30 -7.53 -4.51
C ILE A 158 13.96 -7.89 -3.07
N LEU A 159 12.75 -7.55 -2.61
CA LEU A 159 12.27 -7.82 -1.27
C LEU A 159 12.32 -9.31 -0.94
N TRP A 160 11.84 -10.17 -1.84
CA TRP A 160 11.91 -11.62 -1.63
C TRP A 160 13.36 -12.07 -1.40
N ARG A 161 14.32 -11.59 -2.20
CA ARG A 161 15.72 -11.97 -2.03
C ARG A 161 16.32 -11.47 -0.72
N LEU A 162 16.09 -10.21 -0.38
CA LEU A 162 16.52 -9.62 0.90
C LEU A 162 15.93 -10.36 2.10
N TRP A 163 14.65 -10.69 2.00
CA TRP A 163 13.93 -11.37 3.06
C TRP A 163 14.50 -12.76 3.27
N GLN A 164 14.71 -13.56 2.21
CA GLN A 164 15.33 -14.88 2.34
C GLN A 164 16.75 -14.81 2.93
N ASP A 165 17.57 -13.86 2.45
CA ASP A 165 18.97 -13.72 2.87
C ASP A 165 19.14 -13.03 4.25
N ARG A 166 18.05 -12.51 4.85
CA ARG A 166 18.06 -11.70 6.08
C ARG A 166 18.96 -10.46 5.98
N GLN A 167 18.89 -9.77 4.85
CA GLN A 167 19.74 -8.61 4.58
C GLN A 167 18.91 -7.34 4.39
N THR A 168 19.44 -6.23 4.87
CA THR A 168 18.87 -4.90 4.63
C THR A 168 19.09 -4.45 3.20
N TYR A 169 18.22 -3.57 2.71
CA TYR A 169 18.35 -2.97 1.40
C TYR A 169 19.47 -1.93 1.40
N ASP A 170 20.36 -2.05 0.41
CA ASP A 170 21.37 -1.05 0.10
C ASP A 170 21.29 -0.72 -1.40
N GLU A 171 21.06 0.56 -1.67
CA GLU A 171 20.91 1.15 -2.99
C GLU A 171 22.21 1.06 -3.79
N ALA A 172 23.38 1.27 -3.17
CA ALA A 172 24.68 1.21 -3.85
C ALA A 172 24.98 -0.22 -4.31
N ARG A 173 24.79 -1.19 -3.41
CA ARG A 173 24.89 -2.63 -3.73
C ARG A 173 23.92 -3.03 -4.83
N HIS A 174 22.69 -2.52 -4.80
CA HIS A 174 21.71 -2.81 -5.84
C HIS A 174 22.17 -2.30 -7.21
N GLN A 175 22.67 -1.06 -7.30
CA GLN A 175 23.18 -0.49 -8.54
C GLN A 175 24.41 -1.24 -9.07
N GLN A 176 25.33 -1.66 -8.21
CA GLN A 176 26.46 -2.49 -8.61
C GLN A 176 26.00 -3.81 -9.22
N ASN A 177 25.03 -4.48 -8.60
CA ASN A 177 24.45 -5.71 -9.14
C ASN A 177 23.76 -5.46 -10.50
N GLN A 178 23.04 -4.34 -10.67
CA GLN A 178 22.46 -3.98 -11.95
C GLN A 178 23.52 -3.77 -13.04
N ARG A 179 24.69 -3.18 -12.72
CA ARG A 179 25.80 -3.00 -13.65
C ARG A 179 26.45 -4.33 -14.02
N LYS A 180 26.73 -5.18 -13.04
CA LYS A 180 27.32 -6.53 -13.24
C LYS A 180 26.48 -7.40 -14.17
N HIS A 181 25.16 -7.34 -14.04
CA HIS A 181 24.22 -8.13 -14.85
C HIS A 181 23.71 -7.41 -16.10
N GLY A 182 24.27 -6.25 -16.46
CA GLY A 182 23.91 -5.54 -17.69
C GLY A 182 22.44 -5.09 -17.74
N SER A 183 21.85 -4.70 -16.59
CA SER A 183 20.47 -4.22 -16.58
C SER A 183 20.33 -2.95 -17.41
N TRP A 184 19.35 -2.90 -18.31
CA TRP A 184 19.05 -1.69 -19.10
C TRP A 184 18.71 -0.46 -18.24
N VAL A 185 18.29 -0.67 -16.98
CA VAL A 185 18.03 0.43 -16.03
C VAL A 185 19.32 1.12 -15.60
N SER A 186 20.44 0.40 -15.54
CA SER A 186 21.76 0.99 -15.27
C SER A 186 22.13 2.06 -16.29
N GLY A 187 21.79 1.83 -17.56
CA GLY A 187 22.02 2.79 -18.65
C GLY A 187 21.19 4.07 -18.50
N LEU A 188 20.03 4.01 -17.83
CA LEU A 188 19.19 5.20 -17.60
C LEU A 188 19.72 6.12 -16.52
N LEU A 189 20.46 5.58 -15.54
CA LEU A 189 21.02 6.35 -14.43
C LEU A 189 22.18 7.24 -14.88
N GLY A 190 22.96 6.81 -15.88
CA GLY A 190 24.09 7.57 -16.43
C GLY A 190 23.68 8.80 -17.26
N SER A 191 22.44 8.85 -17.77
CA SER A 191 21.92 9.96 -18.56
C SER A 191 21.26 11.07 -17.73
N GLN A 192 21.06 10.85 -16.42
CA GLN A 192 20.35 11.79 -15.55
C GLN A 192 21.33 12.45 -14.57
N ASN A 193 21.89 13.60 -14.95
CA ASN A 193 22.38 14.58 -13.97
C ASN A 193 21.16 15.09 -13.19
N HIS A 194 20.78 14.40 -12.11
CA HIS A 194 19.72 14.86 -11.22
C HIS A 194 20.34 15.67 -10.08
N PRO A 195 20.02 16.98 -9.93
CA PRO A 195 20.41 17.74 -8.75
C PRO A 195 19.84 17.04 -7.53
N GLY A 196 20.69 16.85 -6.53
CA GLY A 196 20.52 15.91 -5.42
C GLY A 196 19.07 15.74 -4.95
N LEU A 197 18.60 14.50 -4.99
CA LEU A 197 17.53 14.06 -4.12
C LEU A 197 17.96 14.39 -2.68
N ARG A 198 17.48 15.52 -2.15
CA ARG A 198 17.49 15.74 -0.71
C ARG A 198 16.76 14.55 -0.13
N VAL A 199 17.51 13.70 0.56
CA VAL A 199 16.96 12.74 1.51
C VAL A 199 16.21 13.60 2.52
N ASN A 200 14.92 13.82 2.28
CA ASN A 200 14.08 14.35 3.32
C ASN A 200 13.98 13.20 4.33
N ASN A 201 14.87 13.23 5.33
CA ASN A 201 14.75 12.49 6.58
C ASN A 201 13.47 12.96 7.27
N PHE A 202 12.34 12.54 6.73
CA PHE A 202 11.02 12.75 7.31
C PHE A 202 10.94 12.03 8.67
N TYR A 203 11.78 11.01 8.87
CA TYR A 203 11.99 10.29 10.13
C TYR A 203 12.61 11.17 11.23
N GLU A 204 13.74 11.85 10.99
CA GLU A 204 14.32 12.79 11.97
C GLU A 204 13.42 14.00 12.22
N LYS A 205 12.67 14.44 11.20
CA LYS A 205 11.74 15.55 11.34
C LYS A 205 10.49 15.18 12.15
N ALA A 206 10.05 13.92 12.13
CA ALA A 206 8.93 13.45 12.95
C ALA A 206 9.32 13.26 14.43
N LEU A 207 10.56 12.83 14.70
CA LEU A 207 11.10 12.72 16.06
C LEU A 207 11.32 14.10 16.70
N SER A 208 11.88 15.07 15.96
CA SER A 208 12.03 16.45 16.46
C SER A 208 10.71 17.23 16.59
N ASN A 209 9.66 16.87 15.85
CA ASN A 209 8.34 17.51 15.99
C ASN A 209 7.53 16.94 17.17
N THR A 210 7.74 15.68 17.56
CA THR A 210 7.10 15.10 18.75
C THR A 210 7.68 15.66 20.05
N GLU A 211 8.97 16.01 20.06
CA GLU A 211 9.59 16.80 21.15
C GLU A 211 9.01 18.23 21.22
N ASN A 212 8.70 18.87 20.08
CA ASN A 212 8.08 20.20 20.06
C ASN A 212 6.58 20.22 20.42
N ILE A 213 5.84 19.14 20.15
CA ILE A 213 4.41 19.01 20.50
C ILE A 213 4.24 18.69 21.99
N SER A 214 5.16 17.94 22.59
CA SER A 214 5.17 17.67 24.04
C SER A 214 5.64 18.87 24.88
N ALA A 215 6.51 19.73 24.33
CA ALA A 215 6.97 20.95 25.00
C ALA A 215 5.94 22.11 24.99
N ARG A 216 4.88 22.06 24.16
CA ARG A 216 3.81 23.09 24.11
C ARG A 216 2.60 22.77 24.99
N ARG A 217 2.78 21.96 26.03
CA ARG A 217 1.77 21.79 27.08
C ARG A 217 2.40 22.16 28.43
N SER A 218 2.17 23.40 28.85
CA SER A 218 2.21 23.78 30.26
C SER A 218 0.87 24.40 30.66
N PRO A 219 0.54 24.35 31.96
CA PRO A 219 -0.82 24.17 32.45
C PRO A 219 -1.54 25.50 32.65
N THR A 220 -2.87 25.42 32.74
CA THR A 220 -3.81 26.51 33.07
C THR A 220 -4.18 27.46 31.94
N GLY A 221 -5.48 27.76 31.82
CA GLY A 221 -5.99 28.92 31.09
C GLY A 221 -6.89 28.60 29.91
N THR A 222 -8.19 28.69 30.14
CA THR A 222 -9.29 28.80 29.18
C THR A 222 -8.93 29.69 27.98
N GLY A 223 -9.10 29.19 26.75
CA GLY A 223 -8.90 29.98 25.54
C GLY A 223 -9.41 29.25 24.28
N VAL A 224 -10.66 29.51 23.91
CA VAL A 224 -11.26 29.06 22.65
C VAL A 224 -10.71 29.95 21.52
N VAL A 225 -9.93 29.38 20.60
CA VAL A 225 -9.56 30.08 19.35
C VAL A 225 -10.60 29.73 18.28
N VAL A 226 -11.54 30.65 18.07
CA VAL A 226 -12.51 30.59 16.96
C VAL A 226 -11.85 31.18 15.71
N GLY A 227 -11.42 30.30 14.79
CA GLY A 227 -11.01 30.72 13.44
C GLY A 227 -12.22 30.84 12.53
N VAL A 228 -12.61 32.06 12.18
CA VAL A 228 -13.68 32.34 11.22
C VAL A 228 -13.13 32.18 9.79
N CYS A 229 -13.69 31.25 9.00
CA CYS A 229 -13.38 31.10 7.58
C CYS A 229 -14.54 31.64 6.72
N ARG A 230 -14.23 32.62 5.88
CA ARG A 230 -15.17 33.29 4.95
C ARG A 230 -15.55 32.33 3.78
N PRO A 231 -16.79 32.36 3.25
CA PRO A 231 -17.29 31.32 2.35
C PRO A 231 -17.01 31.62 0.86
N GLY A 232 -16.68 30.59 0.09
CA GLY A 232 -16.58 30.70 -1.38
C GLY A 232 -16.34 29.36 -2.09
N ALA A 233 -17.32 28.98 -2.92
CA ALA A 233 -17.30 28.00 -4.02
C ALA A 233 -17.44 26.49 -3.69
N LEU A 234 -18.70 26.07 -3.64
CA LEU A 234 -19.18 24.70 -3.85
C LEU A 234 -18.86 24.18 -5.26
N ARG A 235 -18.29 22.97 -5.38
CA ARG A 235 -18.49 22.09 -6.55
C ARG A 235 -18.76 20.65 -6.09
N THR A 236 -20.04 20.31 -6.12
CA THR A 236 -20.66 19.02 -6.47
C THR A 236 -19.83 17.74 -6.34
N ALA A 237 -20.20 16.89 -5.38
CA ALA A 237 -19.93 15.45 -5.36
C ALA A 237 -21.18 14.69 -5.84
N PRO A 238 -21.06 13.62 -6.65
CA PRO A 238 -22.17 12.69 -6.88
C PRO A 238 -22.17 11.52 -5.86
N PRO A 239 -23.34 10.92 -5.61
CA PRO A 239 -23.58 9.97 -4.51
C PRO A 239 -23.33 8.52 -4.96
N TYR A 240 -23.23 7.57 -4.03
CA TYR A 240 -24.21 6.48 -3.92
C TYR A 240 -23.94 5.56 -2.72
N LEU A 241 -25.06 5.18 -2.11
CA LEU A 241 -25.26 4.48 -0.86
C LEU A 241 -25.23 2.94 -1.02
N SER A 242 -24.87 2.32 0.09
CA SER A 242 -25.33 1.03 0.64
C SER A 242 -26.35 0.19 -0.14
N HIS A 243 -26.09 -1.12 -0.23
CA HIS A 243 -27.08 -2.17 0.08
C HIS A 243 -26.38 -3.42 0.61
N GLN A 244 -26.82 -3.89 1.79
CA GLN A 244 -26.59 -5.24 2.31
C GLN A 244 -27.67 -6.19 1.77
N ALA A 245 -27.32 -7.47 1.65
CA ALA A 245 -28.07 -8.68 2.08
C ALA A 245 -28.04 -9.84 1.06
N SER A 246 -27.38 -10.91 1.49
CA SER A 246 -27.65 -12.35 1.34
C SER A 246 -28.47 -12.89 0.14
N LEU A 247 -27.91 -13.88 -0.57
CA LEU A 247 -28.38 -15.29 -0.58
C LEU A 247 -27.68 -16.14 -1.67
N LEU A 248 -27.31 -17.37 -1.25
CA LEU A 248 -27.26 -18.64 -1.99
C LEU A 248 -26.12 -18.94 -2.99
N LEU A 249 -25.36 -19.97 -2.62
CA LEU A 249 -24.59 -20.87 -3.48
C LEU A 249 -25.50 -21.65 -4.45
N PRO A 250 -24.97 -22.03 -5.63
CA PRO A 250 -24.73 -23.46 -5.93
C PRO A 250 -23.32 -23.66 -6.52
N ARG A 251 -22.51 -24.61 -6.02
CA ARG A 251 -22.38 -26.03 -6.46
C ARG A 251 -22.29 -26.24 -7.99
N ASN A 252 -21.20 -26.93 -8.36
CA ASN A 252 -20.92 -27.80 -9.51
C ASN A 252 -21.37 -27.36 -10.92
N GLU A 253 -20.40 -27.05 -11.79
CA GLU A 253 -20.31 -27.67 -13.13
C GLU A 253 -18.84 -27.78 -13.57
N THR A 254 -18.38 -29.02 -13.68
CA THR A 254 -17.20 -29.45 -14.43
C THR A 254 -17.42 -29.17 -15.92
N PHE A 255 -16.67 -28.23 -16.49
CA PHE A 255 -16.55 -28.11 -17.95
C PHE A 255 -15.12 -28.42 -18.39
N CYS A 256 -14.96 -29.64 -18.89
CA CYS A 256 -13.72 -30.21 -19.40
C CYS A 256 -13.50 -29.71 -20.83
N TRP A 257 -12.51 -28.84 -21.05
CA TRP A 257 -11.99 -28.56 -22.39
C TRP A 257 -10.62 -29.22 -22.56
N ARG A 258 -10.56 -30.14 -23.52
CA ARG A 258 -9.35 -30.84 -23.95
C ARG A 258 -8.46 -29.89 -24.75
N VAL A 259 -7.36 -29.43 -24.16
CA VAL A 259 -6.32 -28.67 -24.85
C VAL A 259 -5.30 -29.65 -25.44
N ARG A 260 -5.11 -29.59 -26.75
CA ARG A 260 -4.00 -30.22 -27.47
C ARG A 260 -2.71 -29.50 -27.03
N ALA A 261 -1.84 -30.22 -26.34
CA ALA A 261 -0.59 -29.69 -25.80
C ALA A 261 0.35 -29.22 -26.91
N SER A 262 0.86 -27.98 -26.79
CA SER A 262 2.14 -27.60 -27.36
C SER A 262 3.10 -27.26 -26.21
N SER A 263 4.29 -27.83 -26.33
CA SER A 263 5.36 -28.04 -25.37
C SER A 263 5.92 -26.78 -24.70
N GLY A 264 5.78 -26.71 -23.37
CA GLY A 264 6.49 -25.79 -22.47
C GLY A 264 5.82 -25.77 -21.09
N PRO A 265 6.54 -25.88 -19.96
CA PRO A 265 5.89 -26.07 -18.66
C PRO A 265 5.22 -24.77 -18.22
N ALA A 266 3.89 -24.72 -18.32
CA ALA A 266 3.08 -23.75 -17.60
C ALA A 266 3.25 -24.04 -16.10
N ARG A 267 4.08 -23.26 -15.41
CA ARG A 267 4.18 -23.32 -13.94
C ARG A 267 2.84 -22.87 -13.36
N GLN A 268 1.97 -23.83 -13.06
CA GLN A 268 0.79 -23.58 -12.25
C GLN A 268 1.25 -23.10 -10.87
N CYS A 269 0.90 -21.86 -10.52
CA CYS A 269 1.10 -21.35 -9.17
C CYS A 269 0.16 -22.13 -8.22
N PRO A 270 0.63 -22.47 -7.01
CA PRO A 270 -0.22 -23.12 -6.02
C PRO A 270 -1.45 -22.26 -5.69
N ALA A 271 -2.56 -22.93 -5.39
CA ALA A 271 -3.79 -22.30 -4.93
C ALA A 271 -3.56 -21.49 -3.62
N ARG A 272 -4.49 -20.57 -3.33
CA ARG A 272 -4.45 -19.64 -2.19
C ARG A 272 -3.95 -20.32 -0.90
N PRO A 273 -2.88 -19.84 -0.25
CA PRO A 273 -2.44 -20.36 1.06
C PRO A 273 -3.45 -20.10 2.20
N GLN A 274 -4.37 -19.15 2.01
CA GLN A 274 -5.35 -18.74 3.03
C GLN A 274 -6.38 -19.83 3.36
N ASP A 275 -6.53 -20.87 2.51
CA ASP A 275 -7.46 -21.97 2.78
C ASP A 275 -6.87 -23.06 3.72
N ARG A 276 -5.61 -22.93 4.16
CA ARG A 276 -5.00 -23.85 5.15
C ARG A 276 -5.00 -23.36 6.60
N PHE A 277 -5.46 -22.14 6.87
CA PHE A 277 -5.42 -21.52 8.21
C PHE A 277 -6.71 -21.68 9.04
N ARG A 278 -7.61 -22.60 8.68
CA ARG A 278 -8.91 -22.78 9.37
C ARG A 278 -9.03 -24.00 10.28
N ALA A 279 -7.94 -24.67 10.63
CA ALA A 279 -7.92 -25.69 11.66
C ALA A 279 -6.76 -25.41 12.62
N LEU A 280 -7.09 -25.30 13.91
CA LEU A 280 -6.24 -25.13 15.11
C LEU A 280 -6.63 -23.89 15.95
N VAL A 281 -7.86 -23.89 16.44
CA VAL A 281 -8.19 -23.28 17.73
C VAL A 281 -8.87 -24.38 18.55
N PRO A 282 -8.22 -24.96 19.58
CA PRO A 282 -8.91 -25.85 20.50
C PRO A 282 -9.91 -25.03 21.32
N ALA A 283 -11.16 -25.49 21.35
CA ALA A 283 -12.17 -24.94 22.24
C ALA A 283 -11.71 -25.09 23.70
N ARG A 284 -11.69 -23.98 24.43
CA ARG A 284 -11.81 -23.93 25.89
C ARG A 284 -12.96 -23.00 26.21
#